data_AF-A0A7W6H2Q8-F1
#
_entry.id   AF-A0A7W6H2Q8-F1
#
_cell.length_a   1.000
_cell.length_b   1.000
_cell.length_c   1.000
_cell.angle_alpha   90.00
_cell.angle_beta   90.00
_cell.angle_gamma   90.00
#
_symmetry.space_group_name_H-M   'P 1'
#
loop_
_entity.id
_entity.type
_entity.pdbx_description
1 polymer ?
#
loop_
_entity_poly.entity_id
_entity_poly.type
_entity_poly.pdbx_seq_one_letter_code
_entity_poly.pdbx_strand_id
1 'polypeptide(L)'
;MSEPDDSPTPIDPAFEKVRRKMVRLLALSIAVLFVGLIAVLSAVVYRSSDRAPEAASAAAGGSREIAVGTLAPITLPEGASISETALDASHALLRIALSGGGEELVVVDLRNGEVVSRHPIRVEGGVPSSAPVPAN
;
A
#
# COMPACT_ATOMS: atom_id res chain seq x y z
N MET A 1 24.01 -67.72 31.20
CA MET A 1 23.20 -66.60 30.71
C MET A 1 24.07 -65.90 29.67
N SER A 2 23.88 -66.21 28.38
CA SER A 2 24.69 -65.62 27.31
C SER A 2 24.02 -64.32 26.88
N GLU A 3 24.72 -63.21 27.01
CA GLU A 3 24.28 -61.91 26.48
C GLU A 3 24.27 -61.98 24.94
N PRO A 4 23.17 -61.57 24.27
CA PRO A 4 23.16 -61.48 22.82
C PRO A 4 24.05 -60.32 22.38
N ASP A 5 24.98 -60.65 21.49
CA ASP A 5 25.89 -59.75 20.79
C ASP A 5 25.07 -58.76 19.94
N ASP A 6 24.91 -57.52 20.42
CA ASP A 6 24.19 -56.43 19.73
C ASP A 6 25.13 -55.74 18.72
N SER A 7 25.75 -56.54 17.85
CA SER A 7 26.66 -56.05 16.82
C SER A 7 25.82 -55.40 15.70
N PRO A 8 26.00 -54.09 15.40
CA PRO A 8 25.18 -53.41 14.42
C PRO A 8 25.39 -54.05 13.05
N THR A 9 24.30 -54.59 12.49
CA THR A 9 24.28 -55.12 11.12
C THR A 9 24.83 -54.05 10.16
N PRO A 10 25.80 -54.35 9.29
CA PRO A 10 26.32 -53.39 8.33
C PRO A 10 25.18 -52.80 7.52
N ILE A 11 24.96 -51.49 7.66
CA ILE A 11 23.91 -50.74 6.96
C ILE A 11 24.08 -51.01 5.47
N ASP A 12 23.11 -51.73 4.89
CA ASP A 12 23.10 -52.16 3.49
C ASP A 12 23.37 -50.96 2.56
N PRO A 13 24.27 -51.05 1.56
CA PRO A 13 24.59 -49.98 0.61
C PRO A 13 23.36 -49.38 -0.10
N ALA A 14 22.21 -50.03 -0.05
CA ALA A 14 20.92 -49.47 -0.45
C ALA A 14 20.47 -48.26 0.40
N PHE A 15 20.68 -48.26 1.73
CA PHE A 15 20.25 -47.18 2.62
C PHE A 15 21.03 -45.87 2.40
N GLU A 16 22.30 -45.97 2.02
CA GLU A 16 23.15 -44.79 1.76
C GLU A 16 22.66 -43.99 0.53
N LYS A 17 22.17 -44.69 -0.50
CA LYS A 17 21.58 -44.10 -1.71
C LYS A 17 20.25 -43.40 -1.39
N VAL A 18 19.44 -43.96 -0.49
CA VAL A 18 18.18 -43.37 -0.05
C VAL A 18 18.43 -42.14 0.81
N ARG A 19 19.34 -42.20 1.79
CA ARG A 19 19.76 -41.04 2.61
C ARG A 19 20.17 -39.85 1.75
N ARG A 20 20.99 -40.09 0.73
CA ARG A 20 21.44 -39.04 -0.19
C ARG A 20 20.30 -38.43 -1.01
N LYS A 21 19.29 -39.24 -1.38
CA LYS A 21 18.08 -38.78 -2.07
C LYS A 21 17.17 -37.96 -1.16
N MET A 22 16.98 -38.37 0.09
CA MET A 22 16.21 -37.64 1.09
C MET A 22 16.80 -36.26 1.37
N VAL A 23 18.13 -36.17 1.51
CA VAL A 23 18.82 -34.89 1.74
C VAL A 23 18.64 -33.94 0.57
N ARG A 24 18.66 -34.43 -0.69
CA ARG A 24 18.41 -33.59 -1.88
C ARG A 24 16.99 -33.05 -1.92
N LEU A 25 16.00 -33.87 -1.56
CA LEU A 25 14.60 -33.43 -1.49
C LEU A 25 14.39 -32.42 -0.36
N LEU A 26 15.02 -32.63 0.79
CA LEU A 26 14.97 -31.69 1.91
C LEU A 26 15.62 -30.35 1.55
N ALA A 27 16.78 -30.38 0.90
CA ALA A 27 17.47 -29.18 0.43
C ALA A 27 16.62 -28.41 -0.59
N LEU A 28 15.95 -29.11 -1.51
CA LEU A 28 15.04 -28.49 -2.47
C LEU A 28 13.84 -27.82 -1.78
N SER A 29 13.23 -28.50 -0.80
CA SER A 29 12.12 -27.94 -0.01
C SER A 29 12.53 -26.65 0.71
N ILE A 30 13.65 -26.70 1.43
CA ILE A 30 14.20 -25.52 2.13
C ILE A 30 14.51 -24.39 1.15
N ALA A 31 15.10 -24.71 -0.02
CA ALA A 31 15.40 -23.71 -1.04
C ALA A 31 14.14 -22.99 -1.52
N VAL A 32 13.06 -23.73 -1.84
CA VAL A 32 11.78 -23.12 -2.28
C VAL A 32 11.17 -22.27 -1.17
N LEU A 33 11.23 -22.72 0.09
CA LEU A 33 10.75 -21.93 1.23
C LEU A 33 11.52 -20.61 1.40
N PHE A 34 12.85 -20.65 1.29
CA PHE A 34 13.68 -19.45 1.34
C PHE A 34 13.43 -18.51 0.17
N VAL A 35 13.28 -19.03 -1.05
CA VAL A 35 12.93 -18.21 -2.23
C VAL A 35 11.59 -17.53 -2.02
N GLY A 36 10.58 -18.24 -1.51
CA GLY A 36 9.28 -17.65 -1.17
C GLY A 36 9.39 -16.55 -0.11
N LEU A 37 10.15 -16.78 0.95
CA LEU A 37 10.39 -15.79 2.00
C LEU A 37 11.07 -14.53 1.45
N ILE A 38 12.17 -14.70 0.70
CA ILE A 38 12.89 -13.57 0.09
C ILE A 38 12.00 -12.83 -0.90
N ALA A 39 11.22 -13.53 -1.72
CA ALA A 39 10.29 -12.92 -2.66
C ALA A 39 9.25 -12.05 -1.95
N VAL A 40 8.67 -12.52 -0.84
CA VAL A 40 7.70 -11.74 -0.05
C VAL A 40 8.37 -10.53 0.58
N LEU A 41 9.56 -10.68 1.18
CA LEU A 41 10.31 -9.55 1.74
C LEU A 41 10.67 -8.51 0.67
N SER A 42 11.13 -8.96 -0.50
CA SER A 42 11.36 -8.09 -1.65
C SER A 42 10.08 -7.37 -2.06
N ALA A 43 8.96 -8.08 -2.20
CA ALA A 43 7.69 -7.46 -2.56
C ALA A 43 7.25 -6.38 -1.57
N VAL A 44 7.46 -6.58 -0.26
CA VAL A 44 7.14 -5.56 0.76
C VAL A 44 8.08 -4.35 0.67
N VAL A 45 9.39 -4.58 0.57
CA VAL A 45 10.38 -3.48 0.46
C VAL A 45 10.16 -2.68 -0.82
N TYR A 46 10.00 -3.36 -1.96
CA TYR A 46 9.67 -2.72 -3.23
C TYR A 46 8.30 -2.05 -3.18
N ARG A 47 7.25 -2.65 -2.62
CA ARG A 47 5.94 -1.97 -2.50
C ARG A 47 5.96 -0.74 -1.58
N SER A 48 6.84 -0.73 -0.59
CA SER A 48 7.06 0.45 0.26
C SER A 48 7.88 1.55 -0.43
N SER A 49 8.69 1.19 -1.43
CA SER A 49 9.64 2.08 -2.12
C SER A 49 9.13 2.55 -3.49
N ASP A 50 8.52 1.66 -4.26
CA ASP A 50 7.88 1.87 -5.55
C ASP A 50 6.38 2.05 -5.37
N ARG A 51 5.96 3.31 -5.24
CA ARG A 51 4.62 3.71 -5.66
C ARG A 51 4.66 4.00 -7.16
N ALA A 52 4.68 2.93 -7.95
CA ALA A 52 4.33 2.98 -9.36
C ALA A 52 3.30 1.87 -9.64
N PRO A 53 2.32 2.10 -10.52
CA PRO A 53 1.12 1.31 -10.57
C PRO A 53 1.31 0.11 -11.49
N GLU A 54 0.98 -1.09 -11.04
CA GLU A 54 -0.06 -1.86 -11.73
C GLU A 54 -0.56 -3.06 -10.90
N ALA A 55 -1.88 -3.20 -10.93
CA ALA A 55 -2.64 -4.44 -10.86
C ALA A 55 -2.40 -5.36 -9.64
N ALA A 56 -3.09 -5.07 -8.54
CA ALA A 56 -4.10 -5.99 -8.00
C ALA A 56 -4.76 -5.37 -6.78
N SER A 57 -6.06 -5.15 -6.93
CA SER A 57 -7.02 -4.90 -5.85
C SER A 57 -6.82 -5.88 -4.70
N ALA A 58 -6.45 -5.36 -3.53
CA ALA A 58 -6.78 -5.97 -2.24
C ALA A 58 -6.82 -4.87 -1.19
N ALA A 59 -8.04 -4.50 -0.82
CA ALA A 59 -8.36 -3.73 0.36
C ALA A 59 -7.79 -4.40 1.61
N ALA A 60 -7.13 -3.64 2.48
CA ALA A 60 -7.08 -3.90 3.91
C ALA A 60 -6.51 -2.66 4.62
N GLY A 61 -7.27 -2.18 5.60
CA GLY A 61 -7.00 -0.95 6.33
C GLY A 61 -5.66 -0.96 7.06
N GLY A 62 -4.93 0.13 6.90
CA GLY A 62 -3.88 0.54 7.82
C GLY A 62 -4.42 1.71 8.65
N SER A 63 -4.71 1.46 9.92
CA SER A 63 -4.86 2.51 10.92
C SER A 63 -3.61 3.39 10.91
N ARG A 64 -3.76 4.62 10.41
CA ARG A 64 -2.67 5.57 10.31
C ARG A 64 -2.41 6.19 11.67
N GLU A 65 -1.20 5.99 12.17
CA GLU A 65 -0.63 6.74 13.28
C GLU A 65 -0.73 8.24 12.95
N ILE A 66 -1.47 8.99 13.77
CA ILE A 66 -1.57 10.45 13.64
C ILE A 66 -0.20 10.98 14.04
N ALA A 67 0.60 11.37 13.05
CA ALA A 67 1.88 12.03 13.27
C ALA A 67 1.61 13.36 14.00
N VAL A 68 1.83 13.37 15.32
CA VAL A 68 1.81 14.57 16.14
C VAL A 68 3.11 15.33 15.88
N GLY A 69 3.07 16.21 14.89
CA GLY A 69 4.17 17.12 14.54
C GLY A 69 3.61 18.41 13.94
N THR A 70 4.41 19.48 13.96
CA THR A 70 4.07 20.75 13.30
C THR A 70 4.05 20.52 11.79
N LEU A 71 2.85 20.28 11.24
CA LEU A 71 2.63 20.15 9.81
C LEU A 71 2.82 21.51 9.12
N ALA A 72 3.38 21.50 7.91
CA ALA A 72 3.50 22.70 7.09
C ALA A 72 2.10 23.27 6.77
N PRO A 73 1.91 24.61 6.79
CA PRO A 73 0.62 25.22 6.51
C PRO A 73 0.22 25.00 5.05
N ILE A 74 -0.99 24.49 4.83
CA ILE A 74 -1.58 24.31 3.50
C ILE A 74 -2.07 25.69 3.01
N THR A 75 -1.49 26.19 1.91
CA THR A 75 -1.88 27.48 1.33
C THR A 75 -3.08 27.30 0.42
N LEU A 76 -4.21 27.92 0.78
CA LEU A 76 -5.44 27.92 0.01
C LEU A 76 -5.65 29.29 -0.67
N PRO A 77 -6.35 29.35 -1.81
CA PRO A 77 -6.73 30.61 -2.44
C PRO A 77 -7.59 31.47 -1.50
N GLU A 78 -7.47 32.78 -1.60
CA GLU A 78 -8.28 33.71 -0.80
C GLU A 78 -9.78 33.53 -1.07
N GLY A 79 -10.56 33.40 0.01
CA GLY A 79 -12.00 33.12 -0.08
C GLY A 79 -12.37 31.68 -0.48
N ALA A 80 -11.41 30.75 -0.56
CA ALA A 80 -11.71 29.34 -0.73
C ALA A 80 -12.29 28.74 0.56
N SER A 81 -13.38 27.99 0.42
CA SER A 81 -13.97 27.22 1.52
C SER A 81 -13.85 25.72 1.23
N ILE A 82 -13.57 24.92 2.26
CA ILE A 82 -13.45 23.46 2.12
C ILE A 82 -14.85 22.87 2.22
N SER A 83 -15.32 22.21 1.16
CA SER A 83 -16.63 21.57 1.13
C SER A 83 -16.56 20.08 1.47
N GLU A 84 -15.51 19.39 1.00
CA GLU A 84 -15.32 17.97 1.27
C GLU A 84 -13.84 17.64 1.41
N THR A 85 -13.55 16.63 2.21
CA THR A 85 -12.18 16.17 2.47
C THR A 85 -12.17 14.64 2.49
N ALA A 86 -11.33 14.06 1.63
CA ALA A 86 -11.08 12.63 1.58
C ALA A 86 -9.59 12.37 1.85
N LEU A 87 -9.28 11.36 2.65
CA LEU A 87 -7.90 11.00 2.98
C LEU A 87 -7.57 9.61 2.47
N ASP A 88 -6.38 9.50 1.90
CA ASP A 88 -5.69 8.24 1.60
C ASP A 88 -4.46 8.08 2.53
N ALA A 89 -3.72 6.98 2.39
CA ALA A 89 -2.52 6.66 3.15
C ALA A 89 -1.44 7.77 3.11
N SER A 90 -1.39 8.57 2.04
CA SER A 90 -0.41 9.68 1.90
C SER A 90 -0.95 10.98 1.36
N HIS A 91 -2.14 10.98 0.76
CA HIS A 91 -2.69 12.18 0.13
C HIS A 91 -3.98 12.59 0.82
N ALA A 92 -4.21 13.89 0.92
CA ALA A 92 -5.53 14.46 1.22
C ALA A 92 -6.08 15.08 -0.05
N LEU A 93 -7.28 14.68 -0.42
CA LEU A 93 -8.06 15.32 -1.47
C LEU A 93 -9.04 16.30 -0.81
N LEU A 94 -8.91 17.57 -1.16
CA LEU A 94 -9.72 18.67 -0.68
C LEU A 94 -10.57 19.17 -1.84
N ARG A 95 -11.89 19.08 -1.72
CA ARG A 95 -12.79 19.83 -2.62
C ARG A 95 -12.98 21.21 -2.03
N ILE A 96 -12.54 22.22 -2.77
CA ILE A 96 -12.67 23.62 -2.38
C ILE A 96 -13.67 24.33 -3.29
N ALA A 97 -14.53 25.14 -2.70
CA ALA A 97 -15.37 26.08 -3.41
C ALA A 97 -14.67 27.44 -3.39
N LEU A 98 -14.40 27.99 -4.58
CA LEU A 98 -13.80 29.30 -4.76
C LEU A 98 -14.90 30.38 -4.62
N SER A 99 -14.48 31.56 -4.17
CA SER A 99 -15.33 32.75 -4.05
C SER A 99 -16.02 33.17 -5.37
N GLY A 100 -15.51 32.73 -6.52
CA GLY A 100 -16.12 32.93 -7.85
C GLY A 100 -17.20 31.90 -8.25
N GLY A 101 -17.62 31.02 -7.33
CA GLY A 101 -18.64 29.98 -7.60
C GLY A 101 -18.13 28.75 -8.35
N GLY A 102 -16.83 28.68 -8.62
CA GLY A 102 -16.18 27.48 -9.18
C GLY A 102 -15.78 26.50 -8.07
N GLU A 103 -15.79 25.21 -8.39
CA GLU A 103 -15.23 24.18 -7.51
C GLU A 103 -13.92 23.63 -8.07
N GLU A 104 -13.03 23.23 -7.18
CA GLU A 104 -11.73 22.68 -7.53
C GLU A 104 -11.35 21.54 -6.59
N LEU A 105 -10.77 20.49 -7.17
CA LEU A 105 -10.13 19.40 -6.44
C LEU A 105 -8.66 19.71 -6.25
N VAL A 106 -8.20 19.72 -5.01
CA VAL A 106 -6.79 19.91 -4.64
C VAL A 106 -6.30 18.64 -3.97
N VAL A 107 -5.23 18.05 -4.48
CA VAL A 107 -4.55 16.91 -3.86
C VAL A 107 -3.32 17.40 -3.15
N VAL A 108 -3.19 17.10 -1.86
CA VAL A 108 -2.09 17.51 -0.99
C VAL A 108 -1.35 16.27 -0.50
N ASP A 109 -0.03 16.25 -0.59
CA ASP A 109 0.80 15.22 0.05
C ASP A 109 0.92 15.54 1.55
N LEU A 110 0.52 14.58 2.38
CA LEU A 110 0.45 14.75 3.83
C LEU A 110 1.79 14.60 4.55
N ARG A 111 2.85 14.19 3.84
CA ARG A 111 4.21 14.09 4.39
C ARG A 111 4.90 15.45 4.43
N ASN A 112 4.67 16.29 3.43
CA ASN A 112 5.32 17.59 3.28
C ASN A 112 4.34 18.78 3.22
N GLY A 113 3.03 18.54 3.09
CA GLY A 113 2.00 19.58 2.98
C GLY A 113 1.95 20.24 1.60
N GLU A 114 2.59 19.66 0.59
CA GLU A 114 2.67 20.22 -0.76
C GLU A 114 1.44 19.87 -1.60
N VAL A 115 1.02 20.80 -2.46
CA VAL A 115 -0.06 20.56 -3.42
C VAL A 115 0.50 19.75 -4.59
N VAL A 116 0.10 18.47 -4.68
CA VAL A 116 0.51 17.53 -5.73
C VAL A 116 -0.22 17.82 -7.04
N SER A 117 -1.53 18.09 -6.97
CA SER A 117 -2.31 18.39 -8.16
C SER A 117 -3.54 19.23 -7.86
N ARG A 118 -4.03 19.89 -8.91
CA ARG A 118 -5.17 20.80 -8.86
C ARG A 118 -6.02 20.61 -10.11
N HIS A 119 -7.30 20.31 -9.93
CA HIS A 119 -8.23 19.97 -10.99
C HIS A 119 -9.50 20.82 -10.89
N PRO A 120 -9.78 21.71 -11.86
CA PRO A 120 -11.03 22.47 -11.87
C PRO A 120 -12.21 21.52 -12.16
N ILE A 121 -13.26 21.60 -11.36
CA ILE A 121 -14.49 20.84 -11.60
C ILE A 121 -15.33 21.64 -12.59
N ARG A 122 -15.66 21.03 -13.73
CA ARG A 122 -16.70 21.52 -14.64
C ARG A 122 -17.80 20.48 -14.69
N VAL A 123 -19.02 20.87 -14.33
CA VAL A 123 -20.20 20.03 -14.50
C VAL A 123 -20.67 20.18 -15.94
N GLU A 124 -20.35 19.22 -16.81
CA GLU A 124 -20.99 19.17 -18.13
C GLU A 124 -22.48 18.86 -17.94
N GLY A 125 -23.35 19.81 -18.32
CA GLY A 125 -24.80 19.66 -18.26
C GLY A 125 -25.48 20.15 -16.98
N GLY A 126 -24.76 20.81 -16.06
CA GLY A 126 -25.36 21.47 -14.91
C GLY A 126 -26.18 22.68 -15.37
N VAL A 127 -27.51 22.62 -15.24
CA VAL A 127 -28.38 23.78 -15.38
C VAL A 127 -27.80 24.91 -14.51
N PRO A 128 -27.59 26.14 -15.03
CA PRO A 128 -27.13 27.23 -14.20
C PRO A 128 -28.14 27.40 -13.07
N SER A 129 -27.71 27.12 -11.83
CA SER A 129 -28.52 27.39 -10.65
C SER A 129 -28.91 28.86 -10.71
N SER A 130 -30.21 29.06 -10.92
CA SER A 130 -30.87 30.31 -11.22
C SER A 130 -30.28 31.50 -10.47
N ALA A 131 -30.02 32.57 -11.23
CA ALA A 131 -29.74 33.90 -10.75
C ALA A 131 -30.71 34.33 -9.62
N PRO A 132 -30.26 35.20 -8.69
CA PRO A 132 -31.14 35.77 -7.68
C PRO A 132 -32.23 36.60 -8.36
N VAL A 133 -33.48 36.26 -8.10
CA VAL A 133 -34.63 37.11 -8.44
C VAL A 133 -34.53 38.37 -7.57
N PRO A 134 -34.37 39.57 -8.15
CA PRO A 134 -34.48 40.79 -7.37
C PRO A 134 -35.95 40.98 -6.96
N ALA A 135 -36.19 40.99 -5.65
CA ALA A 135 -37.46 41.46 -5.11
C ALA A 135 -37.52 42.98 -5.33
N ASN A 136 -38.52 43.41 -6.09
CA ASN A 136 -38.98 44.79 -6.21
C ASN A 136 -39.93 45.11 -5.05
#